data_AF-A0A645FNQ5-F1
#
_entry.id   AF-A0A645FNQ5-F1
#
_cell.length_a   1.000
_cell.length_b   1.000
_cell.length_c   1.000
_cell.angle_alpha   90.00
_cell.angle_beta   90.00
_cell.angle_gamma   90.00
#
_symmetry.space_group_name_H-M   'P 1'
#
loop_
_entity.id
_entity.type
_entity.pdbx_description
1 polymer ?
#
loop_
_entity_poly.entity_id
_entity_poly.type
_entity_poly.pdbx_seq_one_letter_code
_entity_poly.pdbx_strand_id
1 'polypeptide(L)'
;MKKDLKNNIKEQKKKHAEDQMKNKVLEKVYEANDIQVPDVMVDDEISSMMQEFDQQLRSQGLDLQKYFEYLKKDPNEFREEIREDAHRKVKTRMLVAAVADAEGIEAPPEDVEEEIKIMAIQYKQDPDKIREMLGEENIGFLQKDIRMRKAMDFMFESAVFK
;
A
#
# COMPACT_ATOMS: atom_id res chain seq x y z
N MET A 1 -24.89 -15.24 16.76
CA MET A 1 -24.12 -16.36 16.18
C MET A 1 -24.47 -16.68 14.72
N LYS A 2 -25.70 -17.10 14.34
CA LYS A 2 -26.02 -17.37 12.90
C LYS A 2 -26.05 -16.12 12.00
N LYS A 3 -26.50 -14.98 12.55
CA LYS A 3 -26.53 -13.69 11.84
C LYS A 3 -25.12 -13.13 11.63
N ASP A 4 -24.26 -13.25 12.64
CA ASP A 4 -22.85 -12.83 12.59
C ASP A 4 -22.06 -13.67 11.58
N LEU A 5 -22.28 -14.99 11.53
CA LEU A 5 -21.65 -15.86 10.53
C LEU A 5 -22.08 -15.49 9.10
N LYS A 6 -23.37 -15.19 8.89
CA LYS A 6 -23.89 -14.78 7.57
C LYS A 6 -23.35 -13.41 7.15
N ASN A 7 -23.20 -12.48 8.08
CA ASN A 7 -22.61 -11.17 7.84
C ASN A 7 -21.12 -11.29 7.53
N ASN A 8 -20.36 -12.07 8.30
CA ASN A 8 -18.94 -12.32 8.05
C ASN A 8 -18.71 -12.96 6.68
N ILE A 9 -19.52 -13.95 6.29
CA ILE A 9 -19.43 -14.56 4.95
C ILE A 9 -19.75 -13.53 3.86
N LYS A 10 -20.72 -12.65 4.08
CA LYS A 10 -21.10 -11.60 3.11
C LYS A 10 -19.99 -10.56 2.97
N GLU A 11 -19.38 -10.11 4.05
CA GLU A 11 -18.25 -9.18 4.05
C GLU A 11 -17.01 -9.80 3.41
N GLN A 12 -16.69 -11.06 3.72
CA GLN A 12 -15.59 -11.78 3.06
C GLN A 12 -15.82 -11.89 1.56
N LYS A 13 -17.04 -12.24 1.12
CA LYS A 13 -17.37 -12.30 -0.31
C LYS A 13 -17.30 -10.94 -0.98
N LYS A 14 -17.75 -9.87 -0.31
CA LYS A 14 -17.68 -8.49 -0.84
C LYS A 14 -16.22 -8.06 -1.00
N LYS A 15 -15.42 -8.23 0.04
CA LYS A 15 -13.98 -7.92 0.02
C LYS A 15 -13.25 -8.72 -1.05
N HIS A 16 -13.53 -10.01 -1.18
CA HIS A 16 -12.92 -10.84 -2.22
C HIS A 16 -13.30 -10.38 -3.63
N ALA A 17 -14.56 -10.01 -3.85
CA ALA A 17 -15.01 -9.48 -5.14
C ALA A 17 -14.38 -8.11 -5.44
N GLU A 18 -14.24 -7.25 -4.42
CA GLU A 18 -13.53 -5.97 -4.52
C GLU A 18 -12.06 -6.21 -4.89
N ASP A 19 -11.32 -7.05 -4.16
CA ASP A 19 -9.92 -7.36 -4.43
C ASP A 19 -9.72 -7.93 -5.84
N GLN A 20 -10.61 -8.84 -6.29
CA GLN A 20 -10.59 -9.37 -7.66
C GLN A 20 -10.83 -8.28 -8.71
N MET A 21 -11.77 -7.36 -8.46
CA MET A 21 -12.01 -6.25 -9.37
C MET A 21 -10.77 -5.36 -9.44
N LYS A 22 -10.23 -4.96 -8.29
CA LYS A 22 -9.02 -4.13 -8.19
C LYS A 22 -7.85 -4.72 -8.98
N ASN A 23 -7.60 -6.02 -8.82
CA ASN A 23 -6.54 -6.71 -9.55
C ASN A 23 -6.76 -6.68 -11.06
N LYS A 24 -8.00 -6.91 -11.54
CA LYS A 24 -8.32 -6.85 -12.97
C LYS A 24 -8.15 -5.45 -13.56
N VAL A 25 -8.47 -4.41 -12.80
CA VAL A 25 -8.23 -3.01 -13.24
C VAL A 25 -6.73 -2.79 -13.43
N LEU A 26 -5.93 -3.18 -12.43
CA LEU A 26 -4.48 -3.02 -12.49
C LEU A 26 -3.87 -3.84 -13.64
N GLU A 27 -4.30 -5.09 -13.85
CA GLU A 27 -3.87 -5.92 -14.98
C GLU A 27 -4.11 -5.25 -16.32
N LYS A 28 -5.34 -4.76 -16.58
CA LYS A 28 -5.66 -4.06 -17.83
C LYS A 28 -4.80 -2.81 -18.02
N VAL A 29 -4.53 -2.08 -16.93
CA VAL A 29 -3.68 -0.89 -16.97
C VAL A 29 -2.23 -1.26 -17.25
N TYR A 30 -1.72 -2.39 -16.73
CA TYR A 30 -0.39 -2.91 -17.04
C TYR A 30 -0.26 -3.37 -18.50
N GLU A 31 -1.29 -4.01 -19.06
CA GLU A 31 -1.30 -4.47 -20.45
C GLU A 31 -1.34 -3.30 -21.44
N ALA A 32 -2.06 -2.22 -21.08
CA ALA A 32 -2.18 -1.04 -21.92
C ALA A 32 -0.95 -0.12 -21.87
N ASN A 33 -0.06 -0.28 -20.89
CA ASN A 33 1.06 0.63 -20.65
C ASN A 33 2.38 -0.13 -20.48
N ASP A 34 3.26 0.02 -21.47
CA ASP A 34 4.63 -0.49 -21.42
C ASP A 34 5.52 0.48 -20.62
N ILE A 35 5.48 0.34 -19.30
CA ILE A 35 6.32 1.10 -18.38
C ILE A 35 7.49 0.22 -17.96
N GLN A 36 8.70 0.69 -18.31
CA GLN A 36 9.93 0.12 -17.79
C GLN A 36 10.15 0.61 -16.36
N VAL A 37 10.27 -0.33 -15.44
CA VAL A 37 10.57 -0.05 -14.04
C VAL A 37 12.09 -0.05 -13.87
N PRO A 38 12.69 1.04 -13.36
CA PRO A 38 14.13 1.06 -13.08
C PRO A 38 14.51 0.07 -11.97
N ASP A 39 15.58 -0.71 -12.18
CA ASP A 39 16.06 -1.71 -11.21
C ASP A 39 16.33 -1.12 -9.83
N VAL A 40 16.85 0.11 -9.76
CA VAL A 40 17.10 0.82 -8.50
C VAL A 40 15.80 0.97 -7.68
N MET A 41 14.68 1.26 -8.33
CA MET A 41 13.39 1.38 -7.64
C MET A 41 12.88 0.01 -7.16
N VAL A 42 13.20 -1.06 -7.89
CA VAL A 42 12.89 -2.43 -7.48
C VAL A 42 13.73 -2.82 -6.27
N ASP A 43 15.04 -2.54 -6.28
CA ASP A 43 15.94 -2.85 -5.18
C ASP A 43 15.60 -2.06 -3.89
N ASP A 44 15.16 -0.82 -4.04
CA ASP A 44 14.64 0.00 -2.93
C ASP A 44 13.36 -0.63 -2.35
N GLU A 45 12.42 -1.03 -3.21
CA GLU A 45 11.17 -1.68 -2.78
C GLU A 45 11.42 -3.03 -2.10
N ILE A 46 12.34 -3.85 -2.63
CA ILE A 46 12.80 -5.08 -1.98
C ILE A 46 13.31 -4.74 -0.57
N SER A 47 14.11 -3.69 -0.43
CA SER A 47 14.68 -3.30 0.87
C SER A 47 13.60 -2.86 1.86
N SER A 48 12.60 -2.10 1.40
CA SER A 48 11.41 -1.76 2.20
C SER A 48 10.62 -3.00 2.62
N MET A 49 10.37 -3.94 1.70
CA MET A 49 9.67 -5.20 1.99
C MET A 49 10.42 -6.07 3.01
N MET A 50 11.76 -6.12 2.93
CA MET A 50 12.59 -6.81 3.91
C MET A 50 12.51 -6.15 5.29
N GLN A 51 12.48 -4.82 5.34
CA GLN A 51 12.36 -4.08 6.59
C GLN A 51 10.97 -4.27 7.23
N GLU A 52 9.90 -4.24 6.44
CA GLU A 52 8.54 -4.56 6.90
C GLU A 52 8.49 -5.97 7.49
N PHE A 53 9.11 -6.93 6.81
CA PHE A 53 9.17 -8.31 7.28
C PHE A 53 9.96 -8.43 8.60
N ASP A 54 11.11 -7.76 8.71
CA ASP A 54 11.89 -7.71 9.96
C ASP A 54 11.06 -7.11 11.12
N GLN A 55 10.33 -6.01 10.88
CA GLN A 55 9.45 -5.41 11.90
C GLN A 55 8.35 -6.38 12.37
N GLN A 56 7.75 -7.13 11.43
CA GLN A 56 6.76 -8.15 11.75
C GLN A 56 7.36 -9.30 12.58
N LEU A 57 8.59 -9.73 12.26
CA LEU A 57 9.29 -10.75 13.03
C LEU A 57 9.66 -10.26 14.44
N ARG A 58 10.11 -9.00 14.56
CA ARG A 58 10.44 -8.38 15.86
C ARG A 58 9.25 -8.30 16.79
N SER A 59 8.05 -8.06 16.26
CA SER A 59 6.82 -8.10 17.06
C SER A 59 6.55 -9.47 17.69
N GLN A 60 7.13 -10.54 17.14
CA GLN A 60 7.04 -11.92 17.61
C GLN A 60 8.29 -12.35 18.41
N GLY A 61 9.23 -11.43 18.67
CA GLY A 61 10.47 -11.71 19.39
C GLY A 61 11.57 -12.38 18.56
N LEU A 62 11.44 -12.38 17.23
CA LEU A 62 12.45 -12.87 16.29
C LEU A 62 13.09 -11.70 15.53
N ASP A 63 14.29 -11.88 14.99
CA ASP A 63 14.85 -10.94 14.01
C ASP A 63 15.06 -11.66 12.67
N LEU A 64 15.08 -10.88 11.59
CA LEU A 64 15.18 -11.39 10.22
C LEU A 64 16.43 -12.28 10.00
N GLN A 65 17.55 -11.94 10.66
CA GLN A 65 18.78 -12.71 10.55
C GLN A 65 18.59 -14.12 11.13
N LYS A 66 18.08 -14.23 12.36
CA LYS A 66 17.80 -15.54 13.01
C LYS A 66 16.77 -16.35 12.25
N TYR A 67 15.80 -15.70 11.62
CA TYR A 67 14.80 -16.37 10.78
C TYR A 67 15.45 -17.09 9.60
N PHE A 68 16.33 -16.40 8.86
CA PHE A 68 17.06 -17.03 7.74
C PHE A 68 18.07 -18.08 8.20
N GLU A 69 18.73 -17.87 9.34
CA GLU A 69 19.62 -18.88 9.95
C GLU A 69 18.86 -20.16 10.30
N TYR A 70 17.67 -20.03 10.91
CA TYR A 70 16.82 -21.17 11.29
C TYR A 70 16.34 -21.95 10.06
N LEU A 71 15.95 -21.24 9.00
CA LEU A 71 15.51 -21.84 7.74
C LEU A 71 16.67 -22.32 6.85
N LYS A 72 17.92 -22.01 7.21
CA LYS A 72 19.11 -22.27 6.40
C LYS A 72 18.97 -21.73 4.97
N LYS A 73 18.41 -20.53 4.85
CA LYS A 73 18.13 -19.87 3.57
C LYS A 73 19.02 -18.64 3.40
N ASP A 74 19.51 -18.40 2.19
CA ASP A 74 20.28 -17.18 1.90
C ASP A 74 19.31 -15.98 1.79
N PRO A 75 19.56 -14.88 2.53
CA PRO A 75 18.80 -13.64 2.37
C PRO A 75 18.77 -13.14 0.92
N ASN A 76 19.83 -13.34 0.13
CA ASN A 76 19.87 -12.94 -1.28
C ASN A 76 18.94 -13.79 -2.14
N GLU A 77 18.84 -15.09 -1.89
CA GLU A 77 17.86 -15.96 -2.57
C GLU A 77 16.44 -15.48 -2.28
N PHE A 78 16.15 -15.09 -1.03
CA PHE A 78 14.84 -14.54 -0.68
C PHE A 78 14.58 -13.18 -1.36
N ARG A 79 15.59 -12.31 -1.49
CA ARG A 79 15.46 -11.06 -2.25
C ARG A 79 15.09 -11.31 -3.71
N GLU A 80 15.71 -12.29 -4.35
CA GLU A 80 15.38 -12.67 -5.72
C GLU A 80 13.98 -13.29 -5.83
N GLU A 81 13.54 -14.08 -4.86
CA GLU A 81 12.18 -14.61 -4.82
C GLU A 81 11.11 -13.51 -4.76
N ILE A 82 11.35 -12.42 -4.01
CA ILE A 82 10.41 -11.31 -3.89
C ILE A 82 10.58 -10.23 -4.97
N ARG A 83 11.58 -10.37 -5.86
CA ARG A 83 11.90 -9.37 -6.88
C ARG A 83 10.76 -9.09 -7.84
N GLU A 84 10.06 -10.13 -8.30
CA GLU A 84 8.88 -10.01 -9.15
C GLU A 84 7.73 -9.28 -8.45
N ASP A 85 7.53 -9.53 -7.16
CA ASP A 85 6.51 -8.84 -6.36
C ASP A 85 6.87 -7.37 -6.17
N ALA A 86 8.13 -7.06 -5.85
CA ALA A 86 8.63 -5.70 -5.75
C ALA A 86 8.50 -4.95 -7.09
N HIS A 87 8.88 -5.58 -8.20
CA HIS A 87 8.74 -5.02 -9.54
C HIS A 87 7.27 -4.68 -9.85
N ARG A 88 6.34 -5.60 -9.56
CA ARG A 88 4.89 -5.36 -9.72
C ARG A 88 4.43 -4.18 -8.87
N LYS A 89 4.78 -4.12 -7.59
CA LYS A 89 4.42 -3.02 -6.68
C LYS A 89 4.91 -1.66 -7.18
N VAL A 90 6.17 -1.58 -7.60
CA VAL A 90 6.74 -0.35 -8.14
C VAL A 90 6.02 0.06 -9.42
N LYS A 91 5.76 -0.90 -10.33
CA LYS A 91 4.97 -0.64 -11.54
C LYS A 91 3.57 -0.11 -11.21
N THR A 92 2.89 -0.69 -10.22
CA THR A 92 1.60 -0.19 -9.71
C THR A 92 1.71 1.26 -9.28
N ARG A 93 2.69 1.56 -8.42
CA ARG A 93 2.89 2.90 -7.85
C ARG A 93 3.15 3.93 -8.94
N MET A 94 3.99 3.60 -9.92
CA MET A 94 4.26 4.48 -11.07
C MET A 94 3.01 4.75 -11.90
N LEU A 95 2.19 3.73 -12.14
CA LEU A 95 0.95 3.88 -12.90
C LEU A 95 -0.10 4.72 -12.19
N VAL A 96 -0.33 4.45 -10.90
CA VAL A 96 -1.28 5.22 -10.11
C VAL A 96 -0.83 6.69 -10.03
N ALA A 97 0.47 6.94 -9.89
CA ALA A 97 1.02 8.30 -9.91
C ALA A 97 0.81 8.98 -11.27
N ALA A 98 1.05 8.27 -12.38
CA ALA A 98 0.82 8.79 -13.72
C ALA A 98 -0.66 9.11 -13.98
N VAL A 99 -1.58 8.28 -13.49
CA VAL A 99 -3.03 8.57 -13.54
C VAL A 99 -3.36 9.81 -12.71
N ALA A 100 -2.80 9.91 -11.51
CA ALA A 100 -3.00 11.07 -10.66
C ALA A 100 -2.54 12.37 -11.35
N ASP A 101 -1.40 12.32 -12.06
CA ASP A 101 -0.87 13.47 -12.82
C ASP A 101 -1.75 13.79 -14.04
N ALA A 102 -2.16 12.78 -14.80
CA ALA A 102 -2.95 12.94 -16.03
C ALA A 102 -4.36 13.48 -15.75
N GLU A 103 -4.98 13.07 -14.65
CA GLU A 103 -6.34 13.45 -14.27
C GLU A 103 -6.37 14.65 -13.31
N GLY A 104 -5.21 15.21 -12.96
CA GLY A 104 -5.11 16.36 -12.05
C GLY A 104 -5.60 16.04 -10.64
N ILE A 105 -5.40 14.82 -10.17
CA ILE A 105 -5.80 14.39 -8.83
C ILE A 105 -4.80 14.95 -7.82
N GLU A 106 -5.32 15.71 -6.87
CA GLU A 106 -4.56 16.32 -5.79
C GLU A 106 -5.11 15.90 -4.43
N ALA A 107 -4.27 16.05 -3.40
CA ALA A 107 -4.66 15.91 -2.00
C ALA A 107 -4.54 17.28 -1.33
N PRO A 108 -5.56 18.14 -1.41
CA PRO A 108 -5.48 19.45 -0.79
C PRO A 108 -5.37 19.37 0.74
N PRO A 109 -4.95 20.47 1.41
CA PRO A 109 -4.66 20.46 2.84
C PRO A 109 -5.81 19.97 3.73
N GLU A 110 -7.06 20.12 3.28
CA GLU A 110 -8.24 19.68 4.03
C GLU A 110 -8.29 18.16 4.17
N ASP A 111 -7.85 17.40 3.16
CA ASP A 111 -7.80 15.93 3.26
C ASP A 111 -6.78 15.47 4.30
N VAL A 112 -5.64 16.16 4.36
CA VAL A 112 -4.59 15.88 5.34
C VAL A 112 -5.13 16.14 6.74
N GLU A 113 -5.90 17.21 6.92
CA GLU A 113 -6.53 17.52 8.20
C GLU A 113 -7.59 16.48 8.59
N GLU A 114 -8.38 15.99 7.64
CA GLU A 114 -9.34 14.90 7.86
C GLU A 114 -8.65 13.60 8.28
N GLU A 115 -7.57 13.22 7.59
CA GLU A 115 -6.80 12.03 7.90
C GLU A 115 -6.14 12.13 9.29
N ILE A 116 -5.61 13.30 9.67
CA ILE A 116 -5.09 13.55 11.01
C ILE A 116 -6.20 13.41 12.07
N LYS A 117 -7.43 13.88 11.80
CA LYS A 117 -8.57 13.70 12.71
C LYS A 117 -8.93 12.22 12.88
N ILE A 118 -8.88 11.44 11.80
CA ILE A 118 -9.11 9.99 11.85
C ILE A 118 -8.03 9.31 12.71
N MET A 119 -6.76 9.64 12.49
CA MET A 119 -5.66 9.14 13.31
C MET A 119 -5.82 9.52 14.79
N ALA A 120 -6.20 10.76 15.09
CA ALA A 120 -6.43 11.24 16.45
C ALA A 120 -7.49 10.39 17.18
N ILE A 121 -8.59 10.04 16.49
CA ILE A 121 -9.62 9.13 17.02
C ILE A 121 -9.03 7.74 17.29
N GLN A 122 -8.28 7.18 16.34
CA GLN A 122 -7.70 5.84 16.45
C GLN A 122 -6.70 5.72 17.61
N TYR A 123 -5.83 6.71 17.76
CA TYR A 123 -4.81 6.76 18.81
C TYR A 123 -5.32 7.36 20.12
N LYS A 124 -6.57 7.83 20.16
CA LYS A 124 -7.18 8.54 21.30
C LYS A 124 -6.32 9.71 21.77
N GLN A 125 -5.79 10.46 20.80
CA GLN A 125 -4.98 11.66 21.01
C GLN A 125 -5.69 12.88 20.44
N ASP A 126 -5.15 14.05 20.76
CA ASP A 126 -5.58 15.31 20.16
C ASP A 126 -5.00 15.44 18.73
N PRO A 127 -5.77 15.93 17.73
CA PRO A 127 -5.28 16.15 16.37
C PRO A 127 -4.00 17.00 16.28
N ASP A 128 -3.86 18.02 17.12
CA ASP A 128 -2.67 18.88 17.13
C ASP A 128 -1.44 18.10 17.60
N LYS A 129 -1.61 17.22 18.59
CA LYS A 129 -0.54 16.32 19.04
C LYS A 129 -0.15 15.31 17.98
N ILE A 130 -1.11 14.75 17.25
CA ILE A 130 -0.81 13.87 16.11
C ILE A 130 0.00 14.62 15.06
N ARG A 131 -0.38 15.86 14.76
CA ARG A 131 0.34 16.72 13.81
C ARG A 131 1.78 16.98 14.25
N GLU A 132 1.98 17.33 15.52
CA GLU A 132 3.32 17.51 16.10
C GLU A 132 4.16 16.23 16.06
N MET A 133 3.55 15.08 16.37
CA MET A 133 4.23 13.78 16.34
C MET A 133 4.65 13.36 14.93
N LEU A 134 3.82 13.66 13.92
CA LEU A 134 4.15 13.41 12.53
C LEU A 134 5.28 14.34 12.06
N GLY A 135 5.17 15.64 12.33
CA GLY A 135 6.08 16.64 11.77
C GLY A 135 5.90 16.84 10.26
N GLU A 136 6.49 17.91 9.73
CA GLU A 136 6.26 18.37 8.35
C GLU A 136 6.63 17.34 7.28
N GLU A 137 7.70 16.58 7.48
CA GLU A 137 8.14 15.56 6.52
C GLU A 137 7.10 14.43 6.38
N ASN A 138 6.63 13.88 7.50
CA ASN A 138 5.62 12.81 7.46
C ASN A 138 4.24 13.33 7.03
N ILE A 139 3.93 14.61 7.24
CA ILE A 139 2.73 15.24 6.68
C ILE A 139 2.82 15.27 5.14
N GLY A 140 3.99 15.59 4.58
CA GLY A 140 4.22 15.52 3.14
C GLY A 140 4.08 14.10 2.57
N PHE A 141 4.54 13.09 3.29
CA PHE A 141 4.30 11.68 2.92
C PHE A 141 2.81 11.32 3.01
N LEU A 142 2.12 11.73 4.08
CA LEU A 142 0.69 11.50 4.24
C LEU A 142 -0.13 12.10 3.09
N GLN A 143 0.21 13.32 2.67
CA GLN A 143 -0.44 13.98 1.54
C GLN A 143 -0.25 13.19 0.23
N LYS A 144 0.97 12.68 -0.02
CA LYS A 144 1.23 11.82 -1.17
C LYS A 144 0.42 10.53 -1.09
N ASP A 145 0.33 9.90 0.08
CA ASP A 145 -0.45 8.67 0.27
C ASP A 145 -1.96 8.90 0.06
N ILE A 146 -2.50 10.03 0.53
CA ILE A 146 -3.89 10.43 0.25
C ILE A 146 -4.09 10.57 -1.26
N ARG A 147 -3.20 11.28 -1.95
CA ARG A 147 -3.27 11.48 -3.40
C ARG A 147 -3.28 10.14 -4.14
N MET A 148 -2.38 9.24 -3.76
CA MET A 148 -2.28 7.91 -4.37
C MET A 148 -3.54 7.07 -4.13
N ARG A 149 -4.14 7.14 -2.93
CA ARG A 149 -5.43 6.49 -2.64
C ARG A 149 -6.54 7.03 -3.51
N LYS A 150 -6.67 8.36 -3.62
CA LYS A 150 -7.68 9.01 -4.49
C LYS A 150 -7.54 8.60 -5.95
N ALA A 151 -6.31 8.54 -6.46
CA ALA A 151 -6.06 8.11 -7.83
C ALA A 151 -6.42 6.63 -8.04
N MET A 152 -6.13 5.78 -7.06
CA MET A 152 -6.51 4.38 -7.11
C MET A 152 -8.04 4.20 -7.07
N ASP A 153 -8.74 4.96 -6.24
CA ASP A 153 -10.21 4.95 -6.18
C ASP A 153 -10.82 5.43 -7.51
N PHE A 154 -10.27 6.49 -8.10
CA PHE A 154 -10.67 6.95 -9.44
C PHE A 154 -10.50 5.87 -10.52
N MET A 155 -9.37 5.13 -10.50
CA MET A 155 -9.14 4.01 -11.42
C MET A 155 -10.20 2.91 -11.24
N PHE A 156 -10.59 2.60 -10.01
CA PHE A 156 -11.60 1.59 -9.72
C PHE A 156 -13.00 2.03 -10.14
N GLU A 157 -13.40 3.27 -9.84
CA GLU A 157 -14.69 3.82 -10.25
C GLU A 157 -14.82 3.87 -11.76
N SER A 158 -13.75 4.29 -12.46
CA SER A 158 -13.70 4.37 -13.92
C SER A 158 -13.77 2.99 -14.59
N ALA A 159 -13.27 1.95 -13.94
CA ALA A 159 -13.29 0.59 -14.47
C ALA A 159 -14.62 -0.15 -14.25
N VAL A 160 -15.45 0.30 -13.31
CA VAL A 160 -16.80 -0.26 -13.05
C VAL A 160 -17.83 0.22 -14.09
N PHE A 161 -17.50 1.24 -14.89
CA PHE A 161 -18.38 1.76 -15.95
C PHE A 161 -17.73 1.70 -17.33
N LYS A 162 -17.68 0.50 -17.92
CA LYS A 162 -17.73 0.28 -19.38
C LYS A 162 -18.00 -1.18 -19.71
#